data_AF-A0A925VP12-F1
#
_entry.id   AF-A0A925VP12-F1
#
_cell.length_a   1.000
_cell.length_b   1.000
_cell.length_c   1.000
_cell.angle_alpha   90.00
_cell.angle_beta   90.00
_cell.angle_gamma   90.00
#
_symmetry.space_group_name_H-M   'P 1'
#
loop_
_entity.id
_entity.type
_entity.pdbx_description
1 polymer ?
#
loop_
_entity_poly.entity_id
_entity_poly.type
_entity_poly.pdbx_seq_one_letter_code
_entity_poly.pdbx_strand_id
1 'polypeptide(L)'
;SLLAAGGGHGSLRRRYRPVVPGRAWLWGKTGTLSNHHGLAGYLRTRSGRLLAFSFLHNNIPGDDAPVRNEMERVLTLVRERW
;
A
#
# COMPACT_ATOMS: atom_id res chain seq x y z
N SER A 1 8.36 -9.73 9.29
CA SER A 1 8.30 -8.26 9.19
C SER A 1 7.31 -7.76 10.24
N LEU A 2 7.60 -6.66 10.93
CA LEU A 2 6.66 -6.01 11.85
C LEU A 2 5.59 -5.19 11.10
N LEU A 3 5.86 -4.81 9.85
CA LEU A 3 4.91 -4.11 8.99
C LEU A 3 3.89 -5.07 8.38
N ALA A 4 2.66 -4.60 8.20
CA ALA A 4 1.61 -5.36 7.55
C ALA A 4 1.99 -5.61 6.08
N ALA A 5 1.83 -6.84 5.62
CA ALA A 5 2.07 -7.23 4.24
C ALA A 5 0.79 -7.12 3.41
N GLY A 6 0.93 -6.67 2.16
CA GLY A 6 -0.15 -6.70 1.17
C GLY A 6 -0.76 -8.11 1.03
N GLY A 7 -2.07 -8.23 1.11
CA GLY A 7 -2.79 -9.51 1.09
C GLY A 7 -2.57 -10.41 2.31
N GLY A 8 -1.84 -9.95 3.33
CA GLY A 8 -1.59 -10.68 4.58
C GLY A 8 -2.64 -10.40 5.65
N HIS A 9 -2.20 -10.13 6.88
CA HIS A 9 -3.06 -9.80 8.01
C HIS A 9 -3.18 -8.28 8.23
N GLY A 10 -4.10 -7.88 9.11
CA GLY A 10 -4.31 -6.48 9.48
C GLY A 10 -4.98 -5.64 8.38
N SER A 11 -4.64 -4.35 8.34
CA SER A 11 -5.32 -3.35 7.51
C SER A 11 -5.06 -3.49 6.00
N LEU A 12 -4.03 -4.26 5.60
CA LEU A 12 -3.70 -4.53 4.20
C LEU A 12 -4.22 -5.89 3.69
N ARG A 13 -5.00 -6.65 4.48
CA ARG A 13 -5.51 -7.98 4.10
C ARG A 13 -6.25 -8.04 2.76
N ARG A 14 -6.95 -6.95 2.40
CA ARG A 14 -7.76 -6.87 1.17
C ARG A 14 -7.12 -6.01 0.07
N ARG A 15 -5.88 -5.57 0.25
CA ARG A 15 -5.18 -4.64 -0.67
C ARG A 15 -3.77 -5.12 -0.96
N TYR A 16 -3.20 -4.65 -2.07
CA TYR A 16 -1.84 -4.94 -2.52
C TYR A 16 -1.56 -6.46 -2.57
N ARG A 17 -2.55 -7.23 -3.03
CA ARG A 17 -2.45 -8.69 -3.04
C ARG A 17 -1.33 -9.15 -3.97
N PRO A 18 -0.53 -10.14 -3.58
CA PRO A 18 0.48 -10.68 -4.48
C PRO A 18 -0.16 -11.59 -5.53
N VAL A 19 0.44 -11.63 -6.72
CA VAL A 19 0.05 -12.58 -7.78
C VAL A 19 0.35 -14.01 -7.34
N VAL A 20 1.50 -14.22 -6.69
CA VAL A 20 1.90 -15.51 -6.11
C VAL A 20 1.64 -15.47 -4.60
N PRO A 21 0.76 -16.35 -4.05
CA PRO A 21 0.51 -16.41 -2.61
C PRO A 21 1.80 -16.52 -1.80
N GLY A 22 1.89 -15.79 -0.70
CA GLY A 22 3.07 -15.75 0.17
C GLY A 22 4.22 -14.86 -0.32
N ARG A 23 4.21 -14.38 -1.58
CA ARG A 23 5.22 -13.45 -2.11
C ARG A 23 4.73 -12.01 -2.08
N ALA A 24 4.53 -11.48 -0.87
CA ALA A 24 4.19 -10.07 -0.69
C ALA A 24 5.22 -9.17 -1.39
N TRP A 25 4.74 -8.12 -2.04
CA TRP A 25 5.58 -7.13 -2.72
C TRP A 25 5.50 -5.76 -2.07
N LEU A 26 4.63 -5.57 -1.08
CA LEU A 26 4.46 -4.33 -0.35
C LEU A 26 4.28 -4.62 1.14
N TRP A 27 4.98 -3.83 1.96
CA TRP A 27 4.83 -3.81 3.41
C TRP A 27 4.66 -2.37 3.88
N GLY A 28 3.70 -2.13 4.76
CA GLY A 28 3.48 -0.78 5.25
C GLY A 28 2.68 -0.71 6.52
N LYS A 29 2.60 0.51 7.04
CA LYS A 29 1.76 0.87 8.16
C LYS A 29 0.68 1.83 7.68
N THR A 30 -0.57 1.48 7.93
CA THR A 30 -1.70 2.40 7.73
C THR A 30 -1.87 3.31 8.95
N GLY A 31 -2.30 4.54 8.71
CA GLY A 31 -2.86 5.44 9.71
C GLY A 31 -4.16 6.02 9.14
N THR A 32 -5.25 5.93 9.89
CA THR A 32 -6.55 6.45 9.45
C THR A 32 -7.19 7.17 10.62
N LEU A 33 -7.59 8.42 10.38
CA LEU A 33 -8.33 9.28 11.30
C LEU A 33 -9.45 9.94 10.49
N SER A 34 -10.36 10.66 11.16
CA SER A 34 -11.40 11.43 10.47
C SER A 34 -10.79 12.34 9.41
N ASN A 35 -11.24 12.19 8.16
CA ASN A 35 -10.77 12.92 6.98
C ASN A 35 -9.29 12.74 6.61
N HIS A 36 -8.61 11.72 7.14
CA HIS A 36 -7.18 11.49 6.91
C HIS A 36 -6.90 10.01 6.63
N HIS A 37 -6.15 9.75 5.55
CA HIS A 37 -5.64 8.42 5.22
C HIS A 37 -4.15 8.47 4.91
N GLY A 38 -3.37 7.67 5.63
CA GLY A 38 -1.94 7.54 5.44
C GLY A 38 -1.50 6.09 5.24
N LEU A 39 -0.51 5.89 4.38
CA LEU A 39 0.20 4.63 4.21
C LEU A 39 1.66 4.92 3.88
N ALA A 40 2.57 4.42 4.71
CA ALA A 40 4.00 4.49 4.45
C ALA A 40 4.65 3.11 4.61
N GLY A 41 5.74 2.89 3.89
CA GLY A 41 6.47 1.63 3.96
C GLY A 41 7.38 1.39 2.77
N TYR A 42 7.49 0.12 2.40
CA TYR A 42 8.38 -0.35 1.36
C TYR A 42 7.65 -1.21 0.34
N LEU A 43 8.07 -1.11 -0.92
CA LEU A 43 7.66 -2.03 -1.97
C LEU A 43 8.89 -2.61 -2.67
N ARG A 44 8.77 -3.85 -3.10
CA ARG A 44 9.75 -4.52 -3.96
C ARG A 44 9.22 -4.54 -5.39
N THR A 45 9.98 -3.94 -6.29
CA THR A 45 9.63 -3.84 -7.70
C THR A 45 9.87 -5.16 -8.42
N ARG A 46 9.49 -5.26 -9.70
CA ARG A 46 9.71 -6.48 -10.50
C ARG A 46 11.17 -6.74 -10.81
N SER A 47 11.97 -5.68 -10.98
CA SER A 47 13.43 -5.82 -11.10
C SER A 47 14.10 -6.30 -9.80
N GLY A 48 13.37 -6.30 -8.68
CA GLY A 48 13.86 -6.68 -7.36
C GLY A 48 14.35 -5.51 -6.52
N ARG A 49 14.32 -4.28 -7.05
CA ARG A 49 14.68 -3.07 -6.31
C ARG A 49 13.72 -2.84 -5.15
N LEU A 50 14.26 -2.48 -4.00
CA LEU A 50 13.47 -2.06 -2.85
C LEU A 50 13.31 -0.54 -2.89
N LEU A 51 12.07 -0.06 -2.84
CA LEU A 51 11.73 1.36 -2.81
C LEU A 51 10.99 1.68 -1.52
N ALA A 52 11.29 2.84 -0.93
CA ALA A 52 10.50 3.42 0.15
C ALA A 52 9.41 4.34 -0.44
N PHE A 53 8.27 4.43 0.22
CA PHE A 53 7.17 5.31 -0.18
C PHE A 53 6.42 5.85 1.04
N SER A 54 5.74 6.99 0.85
CA SER A 54 4.82 7.56 1.84
C SER A 54 3.69 8.32 1.14
N PHE A 55 2.46 7.94 1.45
CA PHE A 55 1.25 8.67 1.09
C PHE A 55 0.62 9.22 2.37
N LEU A 56 0.37 10.52 2.38
CA LEU A 56 -0.28 11.24 3.47
C LEU A 56 -1.39 12.10 2.85
N HIS A 57 -2.61 11.55 2.83
CA HIS A 57 -3.76 12.24 2.29
C HIS A 57 -4.59 12.85 3.41
N ASN A 58 -4.74 14.17 3.36
CA ASN A 58 -5.54 14.95 4.28
C ASN A 58 -6.80 15.44 3.55
N ASN A 59 -7.77 15.89 4.32
CA ASN A 59 -8.99 16.51 3.80
C ASN A 59 -9.73 15.59 2.81
N ILE A 60 -9.87 14.31 3.17
CA ILE A 60 -10.71 13.34 2.44
C ILE A 60 -12.09 13.31 3.12
N PRO A 61 -13.06 14.13 2.70
CA PRO A 61 -14.39 14.09 3.29
C PRO A 61 -15.09 12.78 2.93
N GLY A 62 -15.62 12.09 3.94
CA GLY A 62 -16.42 10.88 3.72
C GLY A 62 -15.59 9.64 3.44
N ASP A 63 -15.90 8.95 2.34
CA ASP A 63 -15.32 7.65 2.01
C ASP A 63 -13.87 7.76 1.50
N ASP A 64 -12.95 7.02 2.15
CA ASP A 64 -11.54 6.96 1.78
C ASP A 64 -11.21 5.90 0.71
N ALA A 65 -12.19 5.08 0.31
CA ALA A 65 -11.99 4.01 -0.65
C ALA A 65 -11.46 4.47 -2.01
N PRO A 66 -11.95 5.56 -2.63
CA PRO A 66 -11.43 6.04 -3.91
C PRO A 66 -9.94 6.39 -3.85
N VAL A 67 -9.54 7.10 -2.78
CA VAL A 67 -8.13 7.47 -2.56
C VAL A 67 -7.27 6.23 -2.38
N ARG A 68 -7.72 5.27 -1.58
CA ARG A 68 -6.97 4.02 -1.34
C ARG A 68 -6.86 3.16 -2.59
N ASN A 69 -7.87 3.15 -3.45
CA ASN A 69 -7.83 2.45 -4.74
C ASN A 69 -6.81 3.11 -5.67
N GLU A 70 -6.75 4.44 -5.68
CA GLU A 70 -5.79 5.18 -6.49
C GLU A 70 -4.35 4.99 -6.00
N MET A 71 -4.13 5.00 -4.68
CA MET A 71 -2.83 4.65 -4.08
C MET A 71 -2.37 3.26 -4.52
N GLU A 72 -3.28 2.29 -4.51
CA GLU A 72 -3.01 0.91 -4.95
C GLU A 72 -2.66 0.84 -6.44
N ARG A 73 -3.38 1.58 -7.28
CA ARG A 73 -3.08 1.71 -8.71
C ARG A 73 -1.68 2.29 -8.95
N VAL A 74 -1.35 3.41 -8.29
CA VAL A 74 -0.06 4.09 -8.44
C VAL A 74 1.11 3.21 -7.96
N LEU A 75 0.99 2.59 -6.79
CA LEU A 75 2.04 1.72 -6.25
C LEU A 75 2.24 0.46 -7.09
N THR A 76 1.16 -0.06 -7.70
CA THR A 76 1.26 -1.16 -8.67
C THR A 76 2.02 -0.71 -9.91
N LEU A 77 1.73 0.47 -10.45
CA LEU A 77 2.47 1.03 -11.60
C LEU A 77 3.96 1.24 -11.28
N VAL A 78 4.29 1.73 -10.09
CA VAL A 78 5.68 1.88 -9.65
C VAL A 78 6.37 0.51 -9.57
N ARG A 79 5.71 -0.51 -9.03
CA ARG A 79 6.23 -1.88 -8.98
C ARG A 79 6.51 -2.45 -10.36
N GLU A 80 5.64 -2.22 -11.33
CA GLU A 80 5.78 -2.78 -12.68
C GLU A 80 6.82 -2.02 -13.52
N ARG A 81 6.97 -0.71 -13.31
CA ARG A 81 7.88 0.15 -14.10
C ARG A 81 9.35 0.07 -13.69
N TRP A 82 9.62 -0.19 -12.42
CA TRP A 82 10.98 -0.18 -11.85
C TRP A 82 11.39 -1.56 -11.35
#